data_AF-A0A7S2WU40-F1
#
_entry.id   AF-A0A7S2WU40-F1
#
_cell.length_a   1.000
_cell.length_b   1.000
_cell.length_c   1.000
_cell.angle_alpha   90.00
_cell.angle_beta   90.00
_cell.angle_gamma   90.00
#
_symmetry.space_group_name_H-M   'P 1'
#
loop_
_entity.id
_entity.type
_entity.pdbx_description
1 polymer ?
#
loop_
_entity_poly.entity_id
_entity_poly.type
_entity_poly.pdbx_seq_one_letter_code
_entity_poly.pdbx_strand_id
1 'polypeptide(L)'
;HAADFPLRAVGYLSHKKKAPSAEPFYELVGMDVFRTERRVDRIFERVEFPKDLPKVPHAEVPALLVFNLQFPGGPQSIVPDGDGPGASVVLYFRISNQTLDLLHRRAHHEQLAGGDEEASHVAPALNLLAEWCQRAPEDPKFRGRFKCMGFIEEIEKYGIPPIAASYNGKPVLIKKTGTLYRGDNFIEMDVNIHRFTYLCRISLIA
;
A
#
# COMPACT_ATOMS: atom_id res chain seq x y z
N HIS A 1 1.84 6.52 -18.33
CA HIS A 1 3.01 5.99 -17.60
C HIS A 1 2.71 6.05 -16.11
N ALA A 2 2.31 4.94 -15.49
CA ALA A 2 1.96 4.91 -14.07
C ALA A 2 3.21 4.61 -13.21
N ALA A 3 4.18 5.53 -13.15
CA ALA A 3 5.39 5.28 -12.34
C ALA A 3 6.20 6.50 -11.84
N ASP A 4 5.76 7.74 -12.05
CA ASP A 4 6.56 8.91 -11.62
C ASP A 4 5.88 9.69 -10.49
N PHE A 5 5.79 9.09 -9.30
CA PHE A 5 5.36 9.84 -8.13
C PHE A 5 6.44 10.85 -7.75
N PRO A 6 6.12 12.14 -7.59
CA PRO A 6 7.11 13.14 -7.20
C PRO A 6 7.39 13.02 -5.69
N LEU A 7 8.44 12.27 -5.35
CA LEU A 7 8.88 11.97 -3.99
C LEU A 7 9.97 12.94 -3.50
N ARG A 8 10.12 13.09 -2.19
CA ARG A 8 11.16 13.93 -1.60
C ARG A 8 12.54 13.29 -1.83
N ALA A 9 13.44 13.99 -2.51
CA ALA A 9 14.80 13.51 -2.78
C ALA A 9 15.75 13.71 -1.57
N VAL A 10 16.92 13.07 -1.62
CA VAL A 10 18.01 13.28 -0.64
C VAL A 10 18.35 14.76 -0.59
N GLY A 11 18.35 15.37 0.60
CA GLY A 11 18.56 16.81 0.78
C GLY A 11 17.29 17.67 0.70
N TYR A 12 16.10 17.07 0.59
CA TYR A 12 14.82 17.79 0.43
C TYR A 12 14.61 18.93 1.43
N LEU A 13 15.04 18.76 2.69
CA LEU A 13 14.87 19.81 3.71
C LEU A 13 15.55 21.12 3.30
N SER A 14 16.69 21.03 2.60
CA SER A 14 17.50 22.16 2.13
C SER A 14 16.98 22.74 0.81
N HIS A 15 16.81 21.92 -0.23
CA HIS A 15 16.53 22.42 -1.58
C HIS A 15 15.06 22.29 -2.02
N LYS A 16 14.19 21.64 -1.24
CA LYS A 16 12.75 21.41 -1.53
C LYS A 16 12.43 20.72 -2.87
N LYS A 17 13.42 20.07 -3.50
CA LYS A 17 13.26 19.40 -4.80
C LYS A 17 12.77 17.98 -4.65
N LYS A 18 11.83 17.60 -5.50
CA LYS A 18 11.32 16.24 -5.62
C LYS A 18 11.99 15.53 -6.80
N ALA A 19 12.02 14.21 -6.75
CA ALA A 19 12.45 13.34 -7.84
C ALA A 19 11.35 12.32 -8.14
N PRO A 20 11.28 11.78 -9.36
CA PRO A 20 10.41 10.64 -9.66
C PRO A 20 10.68 9.46 -8.71
N SER A 21 9.66 8.64 -8.46
CA SER A 21 9.83 7.36 -7.79
C SER A 21 10.74 6.44 -8.62
N ALA A 22 11.44 5.54 -7.92
CA ALA A 22 12.06 4.40 -8.58
C ALA A 22 10.98 3.37 -8.98
N GLU A 23 11.40 2.32 -9.69
CA GLU A 23 10.55 1.20 -10.06
C GLU A 23 9.82 0.61 -8.83
N PRO A 24 8.54 0.24 -8.97
CA PRO A 24 7.75 -0.29 -7.87
C PRO A 24 8.20 -1.71 -7.50
N PHE A 25 8.18 -2.02 -6.20
CA PHE A 25 8.53 -3.37 -5.72
C PHE A 25 7.47 -4.43 -6.03
N TYR A 26 6.22 -4.00 -6.25
CA TYR A 26 5.09 -4.86 -6.56
C TYR A 26 4.30 -4.27 -7.72
N GLU A 27 3.62 -5.13 -8.46
CA GLU A 27 2.79 -4.82 -9.61
C GLU A 27 1.33 -5.15 -9.30
N LEU A 28 0.41 -4.27 -9.71
CA LEU A 28 -1.02 -4.57 -9.60
C LEU A 28 -1.38 -5.69 -10.57
N VAL A 29 -1.88 -6.81 -10.05
CA VAL A 29 -2.27 -8.00 -10.85
C VAL A 29 -3.78 -8.22 -10.90
N GLY A 30 -4.54 -7.55 -10.04
CA GLY A 30 -5.99 -7.65 -10.04
C GLY A 30 -6.64 -6.59 -9.16
N MET A 31 -7.93 -6.37 -9.40
CA MET A 31 -8.76 -5.49 -8.60
C MET A 31 -10.18 -6.00 -8.56
N ASP A 32 -10.76 -6.09 -7.36
CA ASP A 32 -12.19 -6.32 -7.16
C ASP A 32 -12.86 -5.05 -6.65
N VAL A 33 -14.07 -4.77 -7.17
CA VAL A 33 -14.90 -3.66 -6.71
C VAL A 33 -16.30 -4.19 -6.46
N PHE A 34 -16.77 -4.08 -5.22
CA PHE A 34 -18.09 -4.58 -4.85
C PHE A 34 -18.74 -3.71 -3.77
N ARG A 35 -20.07 -3.69 -3.77
CA ARG A 35 -20.89 -2.99 -2.76
C ARG A 35 -21.23 -3.95 -1.63
N THR A 36 -21.35 -3.39 -0.43
CA THR A 36 -21.59 -4.15 0.79
C THR A 36 -22.49 -3.37 1.73
N GLU A 37 -23.40 -4.04 2.43
CA GLU A 37 -24.23 -3.42 3.47
C GLU A 37 -23.44 -3.10 4.75
N ARG A 38 -22.29 -3.76 4.92
CA ARG A 38 -21.39 -3.66 6.07
C ARG A 38 -19.95 -3.81 5.60
N ARG A 39 -18.99 -3.32 6.38
CA ARG A 39 -17.56 -3.48 6.15
C ARG A 39 -17.17 -4.97 6.06
N VAL A 40 -16.26 -5.31 5.15
CA VAL A 40 -15.77 -6.68 4.92
C VAL A 40 -14.28 -6.71 5.18
N ASP A 41 -13.92 -7.02 6.43
CA ASP A 41 -12.52 -7.20 6.82
C ASP A 41 -12.00 -8.58 6.44
N ARG A 42 -10.69 -8.73 6.26
CA ARG A 42 -10.03 -10.02 5.92
C ARG A 42 -10.56 -10.61 4.63
N ILE A 43 -10.36 -9.91 3.52
CA ILE A 43 -10.82 -10.38 2.22
C ILE A 43 -10.17 -11.72 1.86
N PHE A 44 -8.97 -12.01 2.36
CA PHE A 44 -8.31 -13.32 2.22
C PHE A 44 -9.16 -14.51 2.68
N GLU A 45 -10.14 -14.33 3.57
CA GLU A 45 -11.05 -15.40 4.01
C GLU A 45 -12.20 -15.67 3.01
N ARG A 46 -12.33 -14.82 1.97
CA ARG A 46 -13.48 -14.78 1.05
C ARG A 46 -13.11 -14.89 -0.42
N VAL A 47 -11.83 -14.72 -0.76
CA VAL A 47 -11.33 -14.81 -2.14
C VAL A 47 -10.22 -15.84 -2.24
N GLU A 48 -10.12 -16.46 -3.41
CA GLU A 48 -8.99 -17.33 -3.71
C GLU A 48 -7.83 -16.50 -4.28
N PHE A 49 -6.68 -16.52 -3.60
CA PHE A 49 -5.47 -15.88 -4.11
C PHE A 49 -4.83 -16.72 -5.23
N PRO A 50 -4.02 -16.08 -6.10
CA PRO A 50 -3.32 -16.78 -7.17
C PRO A 50 -2.48 -17.93 -6.62
N LYS A 51 -2.63 -19.12 -7.20
CA LYS A 51 -1.91 -20.34 -6.77
C LYS A 51 -0.46 -20.37 -7.28
N ASP A 52 -0.15 -19.54 -8.27
CA ASP A 52 1.12 -19.41 -8.97
C ASP A 52 1.99 -18.26 -8.42
N LEU A 53 1.75 -17.81 -7.18
CA LEU A 53 2.60 -16.82 -6.53
C LEU A 53 4.06 -17.32 -6.45
N PRO A 54 5.05 -16.48 -6.80
CA PRO A 54 6.44 -16.89 -6.76
C PRO A 54 6.91 -17.16 -5.34
N LYS A 55 7.88 -18.07 -5.21
CA LYS A 55 8.58 -18.29 -3.94
C LYS A 55 9.58 -17.16 -3.70
N VAL A 56 9.33 -16.34 -2.69
CA VAL A 56 10.23 -15.23 -2.35
C VAL A 56 11.39 -15.76 -1.48
N PRO A 57 12.66 -15.51 -1.85
CA PRO A 57 13.83 -15.96 -1.08
C PRO A 57 14.13 -15.03 0.11
N HIS A 58 13.07 -14.56 0.78
CA HIS A 58 13.16 -13.65 1.93
C HIS A 58 11.89 -13.82 2.78
N ALA A 59 12.00 -14.50 3.93
CA ALA A 59 10.85 -14.91 4.73
C ALA A 59 9.89 -13.77 5.11
N GLU A 60 10.44 -12.57 5.33
CA GLU A 60 9.62 -11.43 5.77
C GLU A 60 8.86 -10.73 4.64
N VAL A 61 9.31 -10.85 3.39
CA VAL A 61 8.72 -10.13 2.24
C VAL A 61 7.69 -11.06 1.58
N PRO A 62 6.39 -10.71 1.57
CA PRO A 62 5.37 -11.56 0.97
C PRO A 62 5.42 -11.52 -0.57
N ALA A 63 4.95 -12.58 -1.23
CA ALA A 63 4.74 -12.53 -2.68
C ALA A 63 3.53 -11.68 -3.08
N LEU A 64 2.56 -11.50 -2.17
CA LEU A 64 1.33 -10.77 -2.40
C LEU A 64 1.08 -9.71 -1.32
N LEU A 65 0.84 -8.47 -1.73
CA LEU A 65 0.26 -7.42 -0.90
C LEU A 65 -1.19 -7.19 -1.31
N VAL A 66 -2.09 -7.20 -0.35
CA VAL A 66 -3.51 -6.96 -0.57
C VAL A 66 -3.91 -5.68 0.15
N PHE A 67 -4.57 -4.76 -0.55
CA PHE A 67 -5.16 -3.57 0.05
C PHE A 67 -6.65 -3.58 -0.16
N ASN A 68 -7.40 -3.63 0.92
CA ASN A 68 -8.86 -3.57 0.88
C ASN A 68 -9.31 -2.19 1.37
N LEU A 69 -9.64 -1.32 0.44
CA LEU A 69 -10.05 0.05 0.70
C LEU A 69 -11.58 0.10 0.86
N GLN A 70 -12.05 0.36 2.08
CA GLN A 70 -13.44 0.18 2.46
C GLN A 70 -14.12 1.55 2.60
N PHE A 71 -14.77 1.97 1.52
CA PHE A 71 -15.38 3.28 1.33
C PHE A 71 -16.81 3.31 1.89
N PRO A 72 -17.17 4.37 2.63
CA PRO A 72 -18.53 4.55 3.08
C PRO A 72 -19.48 4.90 1.92
N GLY A 73 -20.70 4.37 1.98
CA GLY A 73 -21.78 4.66 1.06
C GLY A 73 -22.87 5.49 1.74
N GLY A 74 -23.36 6.52 1.06
CA GLY A 74 -24.47 7.36 1.54
C GLY A 74 -24.10 8.39 2.62
N PRO A 75 -25.11 9.11 3.17
CA PRO A 75 -24.89 10.24 4.08
C PRO A 75 -23.99 9.87 5.28
N GLN A 76 -23.07 10.77 5.63
CA GLN A 76 -22.09 10.53 6.69
C GLN A 76 -22.47 11.26 7.98
N SER A 77 -22.39 10.57 9.11
CA SER A 77 -22.46 11.21 10.44
C SER A 77 -21.18 11.99 10.73
N ILE A 78 -21.26 13.07 11.51
CA ILE A 78 -20.08 13.81 12.00
C ILE A 78 -19.20 12.89 12.85
N VAL A 79 -19.83 12.04 13.68
CA VAL A 79 -19.16 11.02 14.47
C VAL A 79 -19.07 9.75 13.62
N PRO A 80 -17.86 9.25 13.29
CA PRO A 80 -17.73 8.05 12.47
C PRO A 80 -18.08 6.80 13.29
N ASP A 81 -19.15 6.11 12.90
CA ASP A 81 -19.49 4.78 13.44
C ASP A 81 -18.45 3.73 13.03
N GLY A 82 -17.77 3.99 11.91
CA GLY A 82 -16.67 3.18 11.40
C GLY A 82 -17.11 1.88 10.70
N ASP A 83 -18.40 1.63 10.56
CA ASP A 83 -19.01 0.53 9.80
C ASP A 83 -20.29 1.06 9.11
N GLY A 84 -20.84 0.31 8.17
CA GLY A 84 -22.08 0.61 7.47
C GLY A 84 -22.03 0.26 5.98
N PRO A 85 -23.09 0.62 5.23
CA PRO A 85 -23.13 0.41 3.80
C PRO A 85 -22.00 1.13 3.08
N GLY A 86 -21.53 0.56 1.97
CA GLY A 86 -20.35 1.06 1.30
C GLY A 86 -19.93 0.24 0.09
N ALA A 87 -18.70 0.48 -0.33
CA ALA A 87 -18.03 -0.29 -1.36
C ALA A 87 -16.61 -0.60 -0.92
N SER A 88 -16.14 -1.79 -1.29
CA SER A 88 -14.75 -2.19 -1.14
C SER A 88 -14.06 -2.14 -2.49
N VAL A 89 -12.87 -1.55 -2.52
CA VAL A 89 -11.93 -1.64 -3.64
C VAL A 89 -10.74 -2.45 -3.15
N VAL A 90 -10.64 -3.68 -3.61
CA VAL A 90 -9.59 -4.61 -3.23
C VAL A 90 -8.53 -4.63 -4.33
N LEU A 91 -7.30 -4.35 -3.97
CA LEU A 91 -6.16 -4.30 -4.88
C LEU A 91 -5.17 -5.39 -4.52
N TYR A 92 -4.80 -6.22 -5.51
CA TYR A 92 -3.86 -7.31 -5.36
C TYR A 92 -2.55 -6.97 -6.05
N PHE A 93 -1.49 -6.84 -5.28
CA PHE A 93 -0.17 -6.48 -5.76
C PHE A 93 0.79 -7.66 -5.61
N ARG A 94 1.26 -8.22 -6.73
CA ARG A 94 2.25 -9.31 -6.73
C ARG A 94 3.65 -8.71 -6.76
N ILE A 95 4.61 -9.32 -6.07
CA ILE A 95 6.02 -8.91 -6.13
C ILE A 95 6.50 -8.89 -7.60
N SER A 96 7.23 -7.85 -7.99
CA SER A 96 7.72 -7.72 -9.37
C SER A 96 8.88 -8.67 -9.63
N ASN A 97 9.04 -9.11 -10.89
CA ASN A 97 10.16 -9.98 -11.28
C ASN A 97 11.51 -9.34 -10.95
N GLN A 98 11.65 -8.03 -11.18
CA GLN A 98 12.86 -7.28 -10.83
C GLN A 98 13.18 -7.33 -9.33
N THR A 99 12.16 -7.18 -8.48
CA THR A 99 12.33 -7.26 -7.02
C THR A 99 12.68 -8.68 -6.59
N LEU A 100 12.05 -9.69 -7.20
CA LEU A 100 12.36 -11.08 -6.97
C LEU A 100 13.82 -11.41 -7.33
N ASP A 101 14.31 -10.94 -8.48
CA ASP A 101 15.70 -11.10 -8.92
C ASP A 101 16.69 -10.40 -7.97
N LEU A 102 16.33 -9.23 -7.44
CA LEU A 102 17.13 -8.53 -6.43
C LEU A 102 17.23 -9.35 -5.14
N LEU A 103 16.12 -9.93 -4.68
CA LEU A 103 16.10 -10.77 -3.48
C LEU A 103 16.85 -12.08 -3.69
N HIS A 104 16.78 -12.71 -4.86
CA HIS A 104 17.57 -13.91 -5.17
C HIS A 104 19.07 -13.62 -5.19
N ARG A 105 19.49 -12.53 -5.84
CA ARG A 105 20.90 -12.11 -5.84
C ARG A 105 21.42 -11.87 -4.42
N ARG A 106 20.61 -11.21 -3.58
CA ARG A 106 20.92 -11.01 -2.16
C ARG A 106 21.08 -12.34 -1.43
N ALA A 107 20.10 -13.23 -1.53
CA ALA A 107 20.13 -14.52 -0.83
C ALA A 107 21.33 -15.38 -1.25
N HIS A 108 21.67 -15.37 -2.54
CA HIS A 108 22.87 -16.04 -3.05
C HIS A 108 24.16 -15.42 -2.50
N HIS A 109 24.22 -14.10 -2.41
CA HIS A 109 25.37 -13.38 -1.86
C HIS A 109 25.56 -13.62 -0.36
N GLU A 110 24.48 -13.64 0.43
CA GLU A 110 24.52 -13.95 1.87
C GLU A 110 25.05 -15.37 2.16
N GLN A 111 24.87 -16.31 1.22
CA GLN A 111 25.40 -17.67 1.31
C GLN A 111 26.89 -17.78 0.96
N LEU A 112 27.41 -16.84 0.17
CA LEU A 112 28.82 -16.78 -0.20
C LEU A 112 29.58 -15.95 0.83
N ALA A 113 30.20 -16.63 1.80
CA ALA A 113 31.00 -16.00 2.85
C ALA A 113 32.09 -15.08 2.26
N GLY A 114 31.91 -13.76 2.36
CA GLY A 114 32.93 -12.76 2.01
C GLY A 114 32.69 -11.93 0.74
N GLY A 115 31.45 -11.81 0.24
CA GLY A 115 31.17 -11.00 -0.95
C GLY A 115 31.26 -9.48 -0.73
N ASP A 116 31.77 -8.76 -1.75
CA ASP A 116 31.93 -7.31 -1.79
C ASP A 116 30.63 -6.55 -1.46
N GLU A 117 30.69 -5.55 -0.56
CA GLU A 117 29.55 -4.70 -0.18
C GLU A 117 28.85 -4.04 -1.38
N GLU A 118 29.59 -3.85 -2.48
CA GLU A 118 29.13 -3.19 -3.70
C GLU A 118 28.16 -4.08 -4.52
N ALA A 119 28.28 -5.41 -4.43
CA ALA A 119 27.36 -6.37 -5.07
C ALA A 119 26.06 -6.57 -4.28
N SER A 120 26.07 -6.24 -2.99
CA SER A 120 24.93 -6.27 -2.07
C SER A 120 24.07 -5.00 -2.12
N HIS A 121 24.22 -4.14 -3.14
CA HIS A 121 23.49 -2.87 -3.24
C HIS A 121 22.00 -3.06 -3.57
N VAL A 122 21.30 -3.75 -2.67
CA VAL A 122 19.86 -3.75 -2.53
C VAL A 122 19.48 -2.33 -2.16
N ALA A 123 18.57 -1.74 -2.94
CA ALA A 123 18.08 -0.40 -2.68
C ALA A 123 17.70 -0.27 -1.18
N PRO A 124 18.20 0.71 -0.43
CA PRO A 124 17.86 0.90 0.98
C PRO A 124 16.35 0.86 1.26
N ALA A 125 15.53 1.25 0.27
CA ALA A 125 14.09 1.14 0.31
C ALA A 125 13.55 -0.31 0.44
N LEU A 126 14.20 -1.31 -0.15
CA LEU A 126 13.79 -2.71 -0.03
C LEU A 126 14.11 -3.27 1.37
N ASN A 127 15.20 -2.82 2.01
CA ASN A 127 15.47 -3.14 3.41
C ASN A 127 14.40 -2.54 4.34
N LEU A 128 14.00 -1.30 4.08
CA LEU A 128 12.91 -0.65 4.83
C LEU A 128 11.56 -1.37 4.63
N LEU A 129 11.29 -1.86 3.42
CA LEU A 129 10.10 -2.66 3.13
C LEU A 129 10.15 -4.00 3.89
N ALA A 130 11.26 -4.72 3.83
CA ALA A 130 11.43 -5.99 4.54
C ALA A 130 11.27 -5.83 6.06
N GLU A 131 11.91 -4.81 6.65
CA GLU A 131 11.75 -4.49 8.07
C GLU A 131 10.29 -4.15 8.40
N TRP A 132 9.59 -3.45 7.49
CA TRP A 132 8.17 -3.16 7.66
C TRP A 132 7.30 -4.41 7.63
N CYS A 133 7.48 -5.28 6.64
CA CYS A 133 6.71 -6.52 6.53
C CYS A 133 6.94 -7.45 7.74
N GLN A 134 8.14 -7.44 8.32
CA GLN A 134 8.47 -8.18 9.54
C GLN A 134 7.78 -7.59 10.78
N ARG A 135 7.91 -6.28 11.00
CA ARG A 135 7.55 -5.66 12.28
C ARG A 135 6.12 -5.16 12.35
N ALA A 136 5.56 -4.69 11.23
CA ALA A 136 4.23 -4.08 11.20
C ALA A 136 3.08 -4.98 11.71
N PRO A 137 3.11 -6.32 11.52
CA PRO A 137 2.10 -7.21 12.10
C PRO A 137 1.99 -7.09 13.62
N GLU A 138 3.12 -6.99 14.34
CA GLU A 138 3.14 -7.03 15.80
C GLU A 138 3.46 -5.67 16.47
N ASP A 139 3.99 -4.69 15.72
CA ASP A 139 4.38 -3.37 16.24
C ASP A 139 3.49 -2.26 15.65
N PRO A 140 2.48 -1.76 16.41
CA PRO A 140 1.62 -0.66 15.96
C PRO A 140 2.35 0.65 15.63
N LYS A 141 3.53 0.89 16.23
CA LYS A 141 4.36 2.05 15.89
C LYS A 141 4.97 1.87 14.50
N PHE A 142 5.42 0.66 14.18
CA PHE A 142 5.98 0.34 12.87
C PHE A 142 4.90 0.28 11.78
N ARG A 143 3.76 -0.36 12.09
CA ARG A 143 2.56 -0.37 11.23
C ARG A 143 2.15 1.04 10.81
N GLY A 144 2.15 1.97 11.76
CA GLY A 144 1.81 3.38 11.53
C GLY A 144 2.80 4.18 10.67
N ARG A 145 3.93 3.61 10.25
CA ARG A 145 4.87 4.24 9.30
C ARG A 145 4.39 4.13 7.85
N PHE A 146 3.49 3.19 7.56
CA PHE A 146 2.93 3.01 6.24
C PHE A 146 2.01 4.17 5.85
N LYS A 147 2.11 4.60 4.59
CA LYS A 147 1.30 5.67 4.02
C LYS A 147 0.83 5.26 2.63
N CYS A 148 -0.43 5.54 2.33
CA CYS A 148 -0.95 5.42 0.97
C CYS A 148 -0.86 6.77 0.27
N MET A 149 -0.69 6.76 -1.06
CA MET A 149 -0.84 7.93 -1.90
C MET A 149 -1.66 7.53 -3.12
N GLY A 150 -2.78 8.20 -3.34
CA GLY A 150 -3.53 8.11 -4.57
C GLY A 150 -3.17 9.29 -5.47
N PHE A 151 -3.04 9.03 -6.77
CA PHE A 151 -2.87 10.07 -7.77
C PHE A 151 -3.81 9.82 -8.95
N ILE A 152 -4.62 10.81 -9.28
CA ILE A 152 -5.46 10.85 -10.47
C ILE A 152 -4.84 11.89 -11.40
N GLU A 153 -4.39 11.44 -12.55
CA GLU A 153 -3.92 12.32 -13.61
C GLU A 153 -5.10 13.12 -14.18
N GLU A 154 -4.91 14.42 -14.42
CA GLU A 154 -5.98 15.32 -14.91
C GLU A 154 -7.26 15.30 -14.06
N ILE A 155 -7.12 15.23 -12.73
CA ILE A 155 -8.23 15.12 -11.77
C ILE A 155 -9.41 16.11 -12.00
N GLU A 156 -9.11 17.31 -12.50
CA GLU A 156 -10.07 18.36 -12.86
C GLU A 156 -11.12 17.90 -13.89
N LYS A 157 -10.80 16.90 -14.74
CA LYS A 157 -11.70 16.39 -15.79
C LYS A 157 -12.79 15.46 -15.27
N TYR A 158 -12.65 14.93 -14.05
CA TYR A 158 -13.49 13.84 -13.53
C TYR A 158 -14.58 14.29 -12.55
N GLY A 159 -14.86 15.60 -12.48
CA GLY A 159 -15.89 16.14 -11.59
C GLY A 159 -15.61 15.91 -10.10
N ILE A 160 -14.36 15.63 -9.74
CA ILE A 160 -13.97 15.36 -8.35
C ILE A 160 -14.12 16.66 -7.54
N PRO A 161 -14.78 16.63 -6.36
CA PRO A 161 -14.93 17.82 -5.53
C PRO A 161 -13.59 18.49 -5.23
N PRO A 162 -13.49 19.85 -5.24
CA PRO A 162 -12.23 20.56 -5.00
C PRO A 162 -11.50 20.16 -3.70
N ILE A 163 -12.28 19.83 -2.66
CA ILE A 163 -11.74 19.32 -1.40
C ILE A 163 -11.00 18.00 -1.62
N ALA A 164 -11.62 17.02 -2.30
CA ALA A 164 -10.96 15.75 -2.65
C ALA A 164 -9.76 15.98 -3.59
N ALA A 165 -9.91 16.87 -4.59
CA ALA A 165 -8.84 17.19 -5.52
C ALA A 165 -7.61 17.78 -4.82
N SER A 166 -7.81 18.56 -3.75
CA SER A 166 -6.72 19.11 -2.94
C SER A 166 -5.86 18.05 -2.24
N TYR A 167 -6.35 16.80 -2.11
CA TYR A 167 -5.61 15.67 -1.54
C TYR A 167 -4.89 14.81 -2.59
N ASN A 168 -5.06 15.10 -3.89
CA ASN A 168 -4.43 14.34 -4.97
C ASN A 168 -2.90 14.34 -4.84
N GLY A 169 -2.27 13.17 -4.89
CA GLY A 169 -0.82 13.02 -4.74
C GLY A 169 -0.27 13.37 -3.35
N LYS A 170 -1.12 13.51 -2.32
CA LYS A 170 -0.68 13.72 -0.93
C LYS A 170 -0.72 12.40 -0.16
N PRO A 171 0.31 12.10 0.64
CA PRO A 171 0.34 10.86 1.42
C PRO A 171 -0.68 10.94 2.56
N VAL A 172 -1.48 9.89 2.71
CA VAL A 172 -2.48 9.73 3.77
C VAL A 172 -1.96 8.73 4.81
N LEU A 173 -2.02 9.13 6.08
CA LEU A 173 -1.70 8.26 7.21
C LEU A 173 -2.90 7.36 7.50
N ILE A 174 -2.71 6.04 7.39
CA ILE A 174 -3.74 5.05 7.70
C ILE A 174 -3.57 4.42 9.09
N LYS A 175 -2.74 4.99 9.97
CA LYS A 175 -2.38 4.39 11.26
C LYS A 175 -3.59 4.01 12.15
N LYS A 176 -4.63 4.85 12.20
CA LYS A 176 -5.82 4.64 13.05
C LYS A 176 -6.95 3.88 12.34
N THR A 177 -6.82 3.70 11.04
CA THR A 177 -7.87 3.20 10.14
C THR A 177 -7.45 1.93 9.40
N GLY A 178 -6.17 1.57 9.49
CA GLY A 178 -5.56 0.40 8.90
C GLY A 178 -5.50 -0.78 9.88
N THR A 179 -5.95 -1.95 9.45
CA THR A 179 -5.74 -3.22 10.13
C THR A 179 -4.90 -4.12 9.24
N LEU A 180 -3.82 -4.68 9.79
CA LEU A 180 -2.89 -5.52 9.04
C LEU A 180 -3.07 -6.97 9.43
N TYR A 181 -3.08 -7.86 8.44
CA TYR A 181 -3.07 -9.31 8.62
C TYR A 181 -1.91 -9.90 7.84
N ARG A 182 -1.28 -10.93 8.39
CA ARG A 182 -0.18 -11.66 7.75
C ARG A 182 -0.59 -13.12 7.62
N GLY A 183 -0.47 -13.65 6.41
CA GLY A 183 -0.54 -15.08 6.14
C GLY A 183 0.81 -15.62 5.68
N ASP A 184 0.82 -16.84 5.13
CA ASP A 184 2.06 -17.54 4.79
C ASP A 184 2.87 -16.84 3.68
N ASN A 185 2.19 -16.34 2.63
CA ASN A 185 2.83 -15.68 1.50
C ASN A 185 2.15 -14.36 1.09
N PHE A 186 1.36 -13.79 1.99
CA PHE A 186 0.69 -12.51 1.77
C PHE A 186 0.65 -11.63 3.02
N ILE A 187 0.53 -10.34 2.79
CA ILE A 187 0.11 -9.37 3.80
C ILE A 187 -1.11 -8.64 3.27
N GLU A 188 -2.15 -8.54 4.09
CA GLU A 188 -3.35 -7.76 3.80
C GLU A 188 -3.42 -6.53 4.71
N MET A 189 -3.78 -5.39 4.13
CA MET A 189 -4.10 -4.15 4.82
C MET A 189 -5.54 -3.74 4.51
N ASP A 190 -6.41 -3.88 5.50
CA ASP A 190 -7.76 -3.31 5.49
C ASP A 190 -7.67 -1.82 5.84
N VAL A 191 -8.18 -0.95 4.98
CA VAL A 191 -8.25 0.50 5.21
C VAL A 191 -9.71 0.91 5.40
N ASN A 192 -10.07 1.19 6.64
CA ASN A 192 -11.41 1.64 7.03
C ASN A 192 -11.58 3.14 6.75
N ILE A 193 -12.13 3.48 5.59
CA ILE A 193 -12.39 4.87 5.19
C ILE A 193 -13.64 5.42 5.88
N HIS A 194 -14.53 4.58 6.42
CA HIS A 194 -15.64 5.02 7.27
C HIS A 194 -15.17 5.79 8.51
N ARG A 195 -13.92 5.56 8.96
CA ARG A 195 -13.29 6.26 10.09
C ARG A 195 -12.46 7.48 9.71
N PHE A 196 -12.41 7.84 8.43
CA PHE A 196 -11.72 9.06 8.00
C PHE A 196 -12.49 10.29 8.51
N THR A 197 -11.84 11.46 8.51
CA THR A 197 -12.49 12.70 8.94
C THR A 197 -13.73 12.96 8.11
N TYR A 198 -14.72 13.63 8.71
CA TYR A 198 -15.98 13.96 8.04
C TYR A 198 -15.75 14.63 6.67
N LEU A 199 -14.83 15.61 6.60
CA LEU A 199 -14.45 16.28 5.35
C LEU A 199 -13.94 15.33 4.27
N CYS A 200 -13.12 14.34 4.63
CA CYS A 200 -12.65 13.34 3.69
C CYS A 200 -13.77 12.42 3.22
N ARG A 201 -14.77 12.13 4.05
CA ARG A 201 -15.86 11.21 3.69
C ARG A 201 -16.90 11.87 2.80
N ILE A 202 -17.30 13.11 3.08
CA ILE A 202 -18.23 13.85 2.21
C ILE A 202 -17.62 14.15 0.83
N SER A 203 -16.29 14.30 0.74
CA SER A 203 -15.65 14.53 -0.55
C SER A 203 -15.64 13.31 -1.47
N LEU A 204 -16.00 12.13 -0.95
CA LEU A 204 -16.06 10.86 -1.68
C LEU A 204 -17.49 10.54 -2.17
N ILE A 205 -18.47 11.34 -1.78
CA ILE A 205 -19.90 11.15 -2.08
C ILE A 205 -20.36 12.45 -2.76
N ALA A 206 -20.19 12.50 -4.08
CA ALA A 206 -20.62 13.59 -4.93
C ALA A 206 -21.71 13.09 -5.88
#